data_AF-A0A936V984-F1
#
_entry.id   AF-A0A936V984-F1
#
_cell.length_a   1.000
_cell.length_b   1.000
_cell.length_c   1.000
_cell.angle_alpha   90.00
_cell.angle_beta   90.00
_cell.angle_gamma   90.00
#
_symmetry.space_group_name_H-M   'P 1'
#
loop_
_entity.id
_entity.type
_entity.pdbx_description
1 polymer ?
#
loop_
_entity_poly.entity_id
_entity_poly.type
_entity_poly.pdbx_seq_one_letter_code
_entity_poly.pdbx_strand_id
1 'polypeptide(L)'
;MHASPISFDHFNALKDADAHDRIRAAKAKLGSRVVLLVHHYQRADVYQHLDLTGDSLKLSRLASQTDAEYIVFCGVHFMAEVADILSKPEQIAILPDLAAGCSMADMASLAKVERSWR
;
A
#
# COMPACT_ATOMS: atom_id res chain seq x y z
N MET A 1 -10.20 10.95 -0.09
CA MET A 1 -8.85 10.77 -0.67
C MET A 1 -8.63 11.80 -1.77
N HIS A 2 -7.71 12.76 -1.58
CA HIS A 2 -7.20 13.53 -2.70
C HIS A 2 -6.20 12.65 -3.45
N ALA A 3 -6.65 11.99 -4.51
CA ALA A 3 -5.77 11.22 -5.38
C ALA A 3 -5.00 12.20 -6.28
N SER A 4 -3.72 12.43 -5.97
CA SER A 4 -2.80 13.07 -6.90
C SER A 4 -1.96 11.96 -7.55
N PRO A 5 -2.36 11.45 -8.74
CA PRO A 5 -1.63 10.38 -9.40
C PRO A 5 -0.22 10.86 -9.78
N ILE A 6 0.78 10.07 -9.43
CA ILE A 6 2.17 10.27 -9.86
C ILE A 6 2.34 9.49 -11.18
N SER A 7 2.88 10.13 -12.22
CA SER A 7 3.23 9.41 -13.46
C SER A 7 4.45 8.51 -13.22
N PHE A 8 4.35 7.26 -13.66
CA PHE A 8 5.43 6.29 -13.59
C PHE A 8 6.36 6.27 -14.81
N ASP A 9 6.12 7.11 -15.82
CA ASP A 9 6.82 7.03 -17.12
C ASP A 9 8.35 7.10 -16.99
N HIS A 10 8.85 7.95 -16.08
CA HIS A 10 10.28 8.08 -15.80
C HIS A 10 10.85 6.80 -15.16
N PHE A 11 10.06 6.05 -14.39
CA PHE A 11 10.55 4.85 -13.71
C PHE A 11 10.56 3.61 -14.62
N ASN A 12 9.75 3.59 -15.68
CA ASN A 12 9.66 2.47 -16.62
C ASN A 12 10.97 2.18 -17.38
N ALA A 13 11.82 3.20 -17.53
CA ALA A 13 13.11 3.07 -18.21
C ALA A 13 14.29 2.78 -17.26
N LEU A 14 14.06 2.74 -15.94
CA LEU A 14 15.11 2.45 -14.97
C LEU A 14 15.48 0.96 -14.99
N LYS A 15 16.75 0.67 -14.78
CA LYS A 15 17.18 -0.70 -14.47
C LYS A 15 16.78 -1.04 -13.03
N ASP A 16 16.49 -2.31 -12.77
CA ASP A 16 16.08 -2.78 -11.44
C ASP A 16 17.08 -2.41 -10.34
N ALA A 17 18.39 -2.51 -10.63
CA ALA A 17 19.44 -2.12 -9.69
C ALA A 17 19.33 -0.63 -9.29
N ASP A 18 19.14 0.25 -10.27
CA ASP A 18 19.00 1.69 -10.04
C ASP A 18 17.71 2.00 -9.27
N ALA A 19 16.63 1.28 -9.54
CA ALA A 19 15.38 1.39 -8.80
C ALA A 19 15.56 0.96 -7.33
N HIS A 20 16.26 -0.13 -7.06
CA HIS A 20 16.57 -0.59 -5.71
C HIS A 20 17.44 0.40 -4.92
N ASP A 21 18.45 0.99 -5.55
CA ASP A 21 19.27 2.04 -4.92
C ASP A 21 18.44 3.27 -4.56
N ARG A 22 17.54 3.68 -5.45
CA ARG A 22 16.61 4.80 -5.18
C ARG A 22 15.66 4.51 -4.02
N ILE A 23 15.10 3.30 -3.94
CA ILE A 23 14.23 2.89 -2.82
C ILE A 23 15.00 2.94 -1.51
N ARG A 24 16.21 2.36 -1.46
CA ARG A 24 17.08 2.40 -0.26
C ARG A 24 17.42 3.83 0.16
N ALA A 25 17.81 4.67 -0.79
CA ALA A 25 18.14 6.07 -0.52
C ALA A 25 16.92 6.85 0.01
N ALA A 26 15.73 6.63 -0.55
CA ALA A 26 14.49 7.26 -0.09
C ALA A 26 14.11 6.81 1.33
N LYS A 27 14.15 5.49 1.60
CA LYS A 27 13.91 4.95 2.95
C LYS A 27 14.90 5.52 3.96
N ALA A 28 16.19 5.58 3.63
CA ALA A 28 17.21 6.15 4.51
C ALA A 28 16.97 7.65 4.79
N LYS A 29 16.55 8.42 3.78
CA LYS A 29 16.25 9.85 3.91
C LYS A 29 15.00 10.11 4.77
N LEU A 30 13.98 9.26 4.65
CA LEU A 30 12.72 9.39 5.39
C LEU A 30 12.81 8.80 6.81
N GLY A 31 13.69 7.81 7.01
CA GLY A 31 13.89 7.16 8.30
C GLY A 31 12.58 6.58 8.85
N SER A 32 12.31 6.83 10.13
CA SER A 32 11.10 6.36 10.82
C SER A 32 9.80 7.04 10.35
N ARG A 33 9.87 8.04 9.46
CA ARG A 33 8.67 8.69 8.91
C ARG A 33 7.95 7.83 7.88
N VAL A 34 8.58 6.77 7.35
CA VAL A 34 7.98 5.90 6.34
C VAL A 34 7.98 4.44 6.80
N VAL A 35 6.90 3.72 6.49
CA VAL A 35 6.82 2.26 6.66
C VAL A 35 6.26 1.61 5.41
N LEU A 36 6.86 0.50 4.99
CA LEU A 36 6.40 -0.34 3.88
C LEU A 36 5.64 -1.56 4.45
N LEU A 37 4.34 -1.60 4.18
CA LEU A 37 3.46 -2.73 4.48
C LEU A 37 3.37 -3.63 3.24
N VAL A 38 3.93 -4.84 3.32
CA VAL A 38 4.07 -5.71 2.15
C VAL A 38 3.24 -6.98 2.30
N HIS A 39 2.25 -7.15 1.43
CA HIS A 39 1.41 -8.34 1.38
C HIS A 39 2.21 -9.57 0.91
N HIS A 40 1.84 -10.76 1.40
CA HIS A 40 2.52 -12.02 1.09
C HIS A 40 2.62 -12.36 -0.41
N TYR A 41 1.71 -11.84 -1.23
CA TYR A 41 1.69 -12.10 -2.68
C TYR A 41 2.54 -11.11 -3.50
N GLN A 42 3.28 -10.21 -2.85
CA GLN A 42 4.19 -9.32 -3.56
C GLN A 42 5.39 -10.05 -4.14
N ARG A 43 5.91 -9.51 -5.24
CA ARG A 43 7.14 -9.98 -5.88
C ARG A 43 8.34 -9.86 -4.93
N ALA A 44 9.31 -10.75 -5.08
CA ALA A 44 10.51 -10.78 -4.24
C ALA A 44 11.32 -9.47 -4.28
N ASP A 45 11.30 -8.78 -5.42
CA ASP A 45 11.97 -7.52 -5.64
C ASP A 45 11.36 -6.35 -4.84
N VAL A 46 10.07 -6.39 -4.54
CA VAL A 46 9.38 -5.50 -3.58
C VAL A 46 9.61 -5.99 -2.16
N TYR A 47 9.50 -7.31 -1.95
CA TYR A 47 9.59 -7.95 -0.64
C TYR A 47 10.92 -7.65 0.07
N GLN A 48 12.04 -7.57 -0.65
CA GLN A 48 13.34 -7.23 -0.05
C GLN A 48 13.37 -5.86 0.66
N HIS A 49 12.43 -4.96 0.36
CA HIS A 49 12.35 -3.62 0.93
C HIS A 49 11.31 -3.50 2.06
N LEU A 50 10.64 -4.58 2.44
CA LEU A 50 9.59 -4.56 3.46
C LEU A 50 10.09 -4.01 4.80
N ASP A 51 9.19 -3.38 5.55
CA ASP A 51 9.37 -3.14 6.98
C ASP A 51 8.48 -4.09 7.78
N LEU A 52 7.24 -4.29 7.31
CA LEU A 52 6.26 -5.16 7.92
C LEU A 52 5.58 -6.03 6.87
N THR A 53 5.22 -7.26 7.24
CA THR A 53 4.57 -8.22 6.32
C THR A 53 3.47 -9.03 7.00
N GLY A 54 2.44 -9.37 6.22
CA GLY A 54 1.28 -10.11 6.69
C GLY A 54 0.25 -10.38 5.60
N ASP A 55 -0.79 -11.10 6.00
CA ASP A 55 -2.07 -11.13 5.30
C ASP A 55 -2.83 -9.80 5.49
N SER A 56 -4.04 -9.71 4.93
CA SER A 56 -4.89 -8.53 5.03
C SER A 56 -5.13 -8.07 6.46
N LEU A 57 -5.55 -8.98 7.35
CA LEU A 57 -5.94 -8.64 8.71
C LEU A 57 -4.73 -8.16 9.53
N LYS A 58 -3.60 -8.85 9.38
CA LYS A 58 -2.36 -8.50 10.08
C LYS A 58 -1.85 -7.13 9.63
N LEU A 59 -1.82 -6.86 8.32
CA LEU A 59 -1.34 -5.57 7.81
C LEU A 59 -2.23 -4.40 8.25
N SER A 60 -3.56 -4.57 8.24
CA SER A 60 -4.49 -3.55 8.75
C SER A 60 -4.28 -3.24 10.23
N ARG A 61 -4.00 -4.25 11.07
CA ARG A 61 -3.66 -4.04 12.49
C ARG A 61 -2.31 -3.37 12.68
N LEU A 62 -1.33 -3.71 11.86
CA LEU A 62 -0.01 -3.07 11.91
C LEU A 62 -0.07 -1.61 11.44
N ALA A 63 -0.91 -1.30 10.46
CA ALA A 63 -1.16 0.07 10.01
C ALA A 63 -1.71 0.98 11.13
N SER A 64 -2.52 0.45 12.04
CA SER A 64 -3.04 1.24 13.18
C SER A 64 -2.07 1.38 14.35
N GLN A 65 -0.98 0.60 14.36
CA GLN A 65 0.01 0.56 15.44
C GLN A 65 1.29 1.33 15.11
N THR A 66 1.50 1.70 13.85
CA THR A 66 2.68 2.45 13.42
C THR A 66 2.56 3.94 13.73
N ASP A 67 3.69 4.56 14.08
CA ASP A 67 3.82 6.01 14.24
C ASP A 67 4.41 6.70 13.00
N ALA A 68 4.64 5.96 11.91
CA ALA A 68 5.17 6.51 10.66
C ALA A 68 4.17 7.47 10.00
N GLU A 69 4.65 8.62 9.52
CA GLU A 69 3.85 9.61 8.81
C GLU A 69 3.33 9.10 7.45
N TYR A 70 4.12 8.27 6.76
CA TYR A 70 3.80 7.72 5.45
C TYR A 70 3.71 6.19 5.52
N ILE A 71 2.56 5.65 5.11
CA ILE A 71 2.29 4.22 5.06
C ILE A 71 2.22 3.82 3.58
N VAL A 72 3.28 3.19 3.07
CA VAL A 72 3.30 2.68 1.69
C VAL A 72 2.76 1.25 1.70
N PHE A 73 1.56 1.07 1.16
CA PHE A 73 0.88 -0.21 1.12
C PHE A 73 1.18 -0.94 -0.20
N CYS A 74 2.06 -1.95 -0.15
CA CYS A 74 2.36 -2.81 -1.27
C CYS A 74 1.37 -3.98 -1.32
N GLY A 75 0.15 -3.69 -1.81
CA GLY A 75 -0.96 -4.64 -1.92
C GLY A 75 -1.97 -4.17 -2.95
N VAL A 76 -3.26 -4.37 -2.68
CA VAL A 76 -4.37 -3.95 -3.55
C VAL A 76 -5.25 -2.89 -2.89
N HIS A 77 -6.08 -2.22 -3.70
CA HIS A 77 -6.85 -1.02 -3.35
C HIS A 77 -7.60 -1.10 -2.03
N PHE A 78 -8.50 -2.07 -1.87
CA PHE A 78 -9.30 -2.18 -0.63
C PHE A 78 -8.43 -2.36 0.63
N MET A 79 -7.25 -2.98 0.51
CA MET A 79 -6.37 -3.18 1.65
C MET A 79 -5.73 -1.86 2.09
N ALA A 80 -5.33 -1.04 1.12
CA ALA A 80 -4.82 0.31 1.36
C ALA A 80 -5.91 1.23 1.93
N GLU A 81 -7.15 1.12 1.47
CA GLU A 81 -8.30 1.85 2.07
C GLU A 81 -8.52 1.46 3.53
N VAL A 82 -8.45 0.17 3.87
CA VAL A 82 -8.58 -0.26 5.28
C VAL A 82 -7.41 0.26 6.12
N ALA A 83 -6.19 0.29 5.57
CA ALA A 83 -5.05 0.89 6.26
C ALA A 83 -5.25 2.39 6.50
N ASP A 84 -5.78 3.12 5.52
CA ASP A 84 -6.15 4.55 5.64
C ASP A 84 -7.20 4.76 6.73
N ILE A 85 -8.30 3.99 6.71
CA ILE A 85 -9.39 4.04 7.69
C ILE A 85 -8.89 3.83 9.13
N LEU A 86 -7.91 2.95 9.32
CA LEU A 86 -7.38 2.58 10.64
C LEU A 86 -6.17 3.43 11.08
N SER A 87 -5.62 4.23 10.19
CA SER A 87 -4.50 5.13 10.48
C SER A 87 -4.95 6.40 11.19
N LYS A 88 -4.01 7.13 11.78
CA LYS A 88 -4.26 8.42 12.43
C LYS A 88 -4.51 9.51 11.37
N PRO A 89 -5.30 10.56 11.65
CA PRO A 89 -5.64 11.60 10.68
C PRO A 89 -4.46 12.31 10.00
N GLU A 90 -3.31 12.38 10.67
CA GLU A 90 -2.07 12.98 10.18
C GLU A 90 -1.22 12.03 9.32
N GLN A 91 -1.53 10.73 9.32
CA GLN A 91 -0.81 9.74 8.53
C GLN A 91 -1.34 9.72 7.09
N ILE A 92 -0.44 9.41 6.15
CA ILE A 92 -0.75 9.38 4.72
C ILE A 92 -0.57 7.95 4.22
N ALA A 93 -1.68 7.29 3.89
CA ALA A 93 -1.67 6.02 3.20
C ALA A 93 -1.40 6.20 1.70
N ILE A 94 -0.46 5.44 1.17
CA ILE A 94 -0.02 5.51 -0.23
C ILE A 94 -0.16 4.12 -0.84
N LEU A 95 -1.00 4.01 -1.86
CA LEU A 95 -1.03 2.86 -2.77
C LEU A 95 -0.21 3.22 -4.02
N PRO A 96 0.90 2.53 -4.32
CA PRO A 96 1.73 2.87 -5.47
C PRO A 96 0.98 2.82 -6.79
N ASP A 97 0.15 1.81 -7.01
CA ASP A 97 -0.61 1.65 -8.25
C ASP A 97 -2.10 1.57 -7.95
N LEU A 98 -2.86 2.61 -8.35
CA LEU A 98 -4.32 2.64 -8.19
C LEU A 98 -5.03 1.58 -9.04
N ALA A 99 -4.37 1.03 -10.08
CA ALA A 99 -4.90 -0.08 -10.86
C ALA A 99 -4.73 -1.44 -10.16
N ALA A 100 -4.02 -1.52 -9.04
CA ALA A 100 -3.89 -2.74 -8.24
C ALA A 100 -5.22 -3.06 -7.52
N GLY A 101 -6.19 -3.59 -8.24
CA GLY A 101 -7.53 -3.94 -7.74
C GLY A 101 -7.67 -5.40 -7.27
N CYS A 102 -8.85 -5.73 -6.76
CA CYS A 102 -9.25 -7.10 -6.44
C CYS A 102 -10.61 -7.38 -7.08
N SER A 103 -10.62 -8.17 -8.15
CA SER A 103 -11.85 -8.51 -8.88
C SER A 103 -12.94 -9.11 -7.98
N MET A 104 -12.55 -9.89 -6.97
CA MET A 104 -13.50 -10.45 -6.00
C MET A 104 -14.12 -9.38 -5.10
N ALA A 105 -13.35 -8.36 -4.68
CA ALA A 105 -13.89 -7.23 -3.92
C ALA A 105 -14.88 -6.42 -4.79
N ASP A 106 -14.55 -6.21 -6.06
CA ASP A 106 -15.38 -5.46 -7.01
C ASP A 106 -16.72 -6.14 -7.32
N MET A 107 -16.87 -7.45 -7.04
CA MET A 107 -18.14 -8.17 -7.20
C MET A 107 -19.20 -7.75 -6.18
N ALA A 108 -18.79 -7.20 -5.03
CA ALA A 108 -19.64 -6.87 -3.89
C ALA A 108 -20.21 -5.44 -3.98
N SER A 109 -21.01 -5.16 -5.02
CA SER A 109 -21.68 -3.87 -5.13
C SER A 109 -22.74 -3.66 -4.05
N LEU A 110 -22.98 -2.40 -3.67
CA LEU A 110 -23.94 -2.02 -2.63
C LEU A 110 -25.32 -2.70 -2.81
N ALA A 111 -25.87 -2.64 -4.03
CA ALA A 111 -27.18 -3.24 -4.33
C ALA A 111 -27.23 -4.76 -4.13
N LYS A 112 -26.11 -5.48 -4.35
CA LYS A 112 -26.03 -6.93 -4.09
C LYS A 112 -25.92 -7.21 -2.60
N VAL A 113 -25.11 -6.44 -1.87
CA VAL A 113 -24.94 -6.55 -0.42
C VAL A 113 -26.26 -6.30 0.31
N GLU A 114 -26.97 -5.21 -0.03
CA GLU A 114 -28.27 -4.87 0.55
C GLU A 114 -29.33 -5.95 0.30
N ARG A 115 -29.25 -6.65 -0.84
CA ARG A 115 -30.15 -7.77 -1.15
C ARG A 115 -29.84 -9.00 -0.32
N SER A 116 -28.57 -9.35 -0.16
CA SER A 116 -28.12 -10.54 0.58
C SER A 116 -28.25 -10.41 2.10
N TRP A 117 -28.32 -9.18 2.61
CA TRP A 117 -28.45 -8.89 4.05
C TRP A 117 -29.89 -8.96 4.57
N ARG A 118 -30.88 -8.95 3.68
CA ARG A 118 -32.31 -9.13 4.01
C ARG A 118 -32.62 -10.61 4.19
#